data_AF-A0A6I3HI97-F1
#
_entry.id   AF-A0A6I3HI97-F1
#
_cell.length_a   1.000
_cell.length_b   1.000
_cell.length_c   1.000
_cell.angle_alpha   90.00
_cell.angle_beta   90.00
_cell.angle_gamma   90.00
#
_symmetry.space_group_name_H-M   'P 1'
#
loop_
_entity.id
_entity.type
_entity.pdbx_description
1 polymer ?
#
loop_
_entity_poly.entity_id
_entity_poly.type
_entity_poly.pdbx_seq_one_letter_code
_entity_poly.pdbx_strand_id
1 'polypeptide(L)'
;MTSLQLFSVIDIAALIAGLAIYLFIVGKQLAQVAGNLEEAADLVWKIKADADLIEPGLERINVTGGVVAGALPLLYGMAEAIVVGATYKADPHAVPQPNFPAMGTRRSRMLDGVGFIGK
;
A
#
# COMPACT_ATOMS: atom_id res chain seq x y z
N MET A 1 -60.39 55.31 21.05
CA MET A 1 -59.86 53.94 21.21
C MET A 1 -60.39 53.41 22.52
N THR A 2 -61.17 52.34 22.51
CA THR A 2 -61.60 51.68 23.76
C THR A 2 -60.48 50.77 24.28
N SER A 3 -60.51 50.42 25.57
CA SER A 3 -59.49 49.55 26.18
C SER A 3 -59.37 48.19 25.48
N LEU A 4 -60.51 47.57 25.16
CA LEU A 4 -60.55 46.29 24.42
C LEU A 4 -59.88 46.41 23.04
N GLN A 5 -60.17 47.49 22.29
CA GLN A 5 -59.57 47.73 20.97
C GLN A 5 -58.05 47.88 21.06
N LEU A 6 -57.55 48.58 22.08
CA LEU A 6 -56.12 48.75 22.30
C LEU A 6 -55.43 47.41 22.56
N PHE A 7 -55.97 46.58 23.46
CA PHE A 7 -55.40 45.27 23.77
C PHE A 7 -55.43 44.33 22.56
N SER A 8 -56.52 44.30 21.78
CA SER A 8 -56.59 43.46 20.58
C SER A 8 -55.54 43.86 19.53
N VAL A 9 -55.28 45.14 19.33
CA VAL A 9 -54.23 45.60 18.40
C VAL A 9 -52.84 45.18 18.91
N ILE A 10 -52.60 45.31 20.21
CA ILE A 10 -51.34 44.88 20.84
C ILE A 10 -51.13 43.37 20.67
N ASP A 11 -52.15 42.55 20.92
CA ASP A 11 -52.06 41.09 20.78
C ASP A 11 -51.78 40.68 19.33
N ILE A 12 -52.46 41.29 18.35
CA ILE A 12 -52.21 41.04 16.93
C ILE A 12 -50.76 41.42 16.57
N ALA A 13 -50.30 42.59 17.01
CA ALA A 13 -48.93 43.02 16.75
C ALA A 13 -47.91 42.07 17.40
N ALA A 14 -48.17 41.60 18.61
CA ALA A 14 -47.32 40.63 19.31
C ALA A 14 -47.27 39.28 18.58
N LEU A 15 -48.40 38.78 18.07
CA LEU A 15 -48.45 37.56 17.27
C LEU A 15 -47.66 37.69 15.96
N ILE A 16 -47.82 38.81 15.25
CA ILE A 16 -47.07 39.09 14.02
C ILE A 16 -45.57 39.17 14.32
N ALA A 17 -45.18 39.88 15.39
CA ALA A 17 -43.78 40.00 15.79
C ALA A 17 -43.18 38.63 16.16
N GLY A 18 -43.92 37.81 16.93
CA GLY A 18 -43.50 36.46 17.29
C GLY A 18 -43.30 35.57 16.06
N LEU A 19 -44.25 35.59 15.12
CA LEU A 19 -44.14 34.84 13.87
C LEU A 19 -42.95 35.29 13.03
N ALA A 20 -42.73 36.61 12.92
CA ALA A 20 -41.61 37.16 12.17
C ALA A 20 -40.26 36.72 12.76
N ILE A 21 -40.11 36.76 14.09
CA ILE A 21 -38.90 36.30 14.77
C ILE A 21 -38.68 34.81 14.54
N TYR A 22 -39.74 33.99 14.66
CA TYR A 22 -39.65 32.56 14.44
C TYR A 22 -39.18 32.23 13.01
N LEU A 23 -39.82 32.83 12.00
CA LEU A 23 -39.44 32.63 10.60
C LEU A 23 -38.04 33.12 10.30
N PHE A 24 -37.60 34.23 10.93
CA PHE A 24 -36.23 34.70 10.80
C PHE A 24 -35.21 33.68 11.32
N ILE A 25 -35.46 33.10 12.50
CA ILE A 25 -34.57 32.08 13.08
C ILE A 25 -34.52 30.84 12.19
N VAL A 26 -35.68 30.32 11.78
CA VAL A 26 -35.78 29.14 10.91
C VAL A 26 -35.12 29.40 9.57
N GLY A 27 -35.35 30.56 8.96
CA GLY A 27 -34.72 30.96 7.70
C GLY A 27 -33.19 30.99 7.81
N LYS A 28 -32.64 31.50 8.92
CA LYS A 28 -31.19 31.45 9.15
C LYS A 28 -30.66 30.03 9.28
N GLN A 29 -31.37 29.14 9.97
CA GLN A 29 -30.97 27.74 10.10
C GLN A 29 -30.99 27.02 8.74
N LEU A 30 -32.04 27.25 7.93
CA LEU A 30 -32.13 26.68 6.59
C LEU A 30 -30.98 27.19 5.69
N ALA A 31 -30.66 28.48 5.77
CA ALA A 31 -29.55 29.05 4.99
C ALA A 31 -28.19 28.43 5.38
N GLN A 32 -27.96 28.20 6.66
CA GLN A 32 -26.75 27.51 7.13
C GLN A 32 -26.68 26.06 6.65
N VAL A 33 -27.79 25.32 6.74
CA VAL A 33 -27.86 23.94 6.25
C VAL A 33 -27.64 23.89 4.75
N ALA A 34 -28.26 24.79 3.98
CA ALA A 34 -28.06 24.89 2.54
C ALA A 34 -26.58 25.11 2.18
N GLY A 35 -25.88 26.01 2.87
CA GLY A 35 -24.45 26.23 2.67
C GLY A 35 -23.62 24.97 2.92
N ASN A 36 -23.88 24.26 4.04
CA ASN A 36 -23.18 23.01 4.32
C ASN A 36 -23.46 21.92 3.26
N LEU A 37 -24.68 21.87 2.71
CA LEU A 37 -25.02 20.92 1.64
C LEU A 37 -24.33 21.26 0.32
N GLU A 38 -24.22 22.55 0.00
CA GLU A 38 -23.49 23.02 -1.17
C GLU A 38 -22.00 22.66 -1.08
N GLU A 39 -21.36 22.95 0.05
CA GLU A 39 -19.97 22.55 0.31
C GLU A 39 -19.77 21.03 0.24
N ALA A 40 -20.70 20.26 0.79
CA ALA A 40 -20.65 18.80 0.72
C ALA A 40 -20.79 18.29 -0.72
N ALA A 41 -21.66 18.90 -1.52
CA ALA A 41 -21.83 18.55 -2.92
C ALA A 41 -20.56 18.84 -3.73
N ASP A 42 -19.95 20.00 -3.54
CA ASP A 42 -18.68 20.37 -4.19
C ASP A 42 -17.55 19.41 -3.82
N LEU A 43 -17.46 19.02 -2.54
CA LEU A 43 -16.49 18.01 -2.10
C LEU A 43 -16.70 16.66 -2.77
N VAL A 44 -17.96 16.19 -2.88
CA VAL A 44 -18.27 14.92 -3.56
C VAL A 44 -17.91 14.97 -5.03
N TRP A 45 -18.19 16.09 -5.72
CA TRP A 45 -17.81 16.27 -7.12
C TRP A 45 -16.29 16.29 -7.32
N LYS A 46 -15.56 16.92 -6.40
CA LYS A 46 -14.10 16.91 -6.42
C LYS A 46 -13.53 15.50 -6.20
N ILE A 47 -14.06 14.76 -5.22
CA ILE A 47 -13.67 13.37 -4.97
C ILE A 47 -13.91 12.51 -6.21
N LYS A 48 -15.05 12.69 -6.89
CA LYS A 48 -15.33 11.99 -8.15
C LYS A 48 -14.29 12.32 -9.22
N ALA A 49 -13.99 13.60 -9.42
CA ALA A 49 -12.99 14.02 -10.42
C ALA A 49 -11.60 13.43 -10.12
N ASP A 50 -11.20 13.39 -8.86
CA ASP A 50 -9.94 12.77 -8.43
C ASP A 50 -9.98 11.23 -8.64
N ALA A 51 -11.11 10.58 -8.35
CA ALA A 51 -11.30 9.15 -8.55
C ALA A 51 -11.25 8.76 -10.04
N ASP A 52 -11.89 9.53 -10.93
CA ASP A 52 -11.89 9.31 -12.38
C ASP A 52 -10.46 9.39 -12.95
N LEU A 53 -9.57 10.20 -12.35
CA LEU A 53 -8.15 10.27 -12.71
C LEU A 53 -7.34 9.06 -12.22
N ILE A 54 -7.70 8.47 -11.08
CA ILE A 54 -6.96 7.37 -10.43
C ILE A 54 -7.39 6.00 -10.97
N GLU A 55 -8.67 5.82 -11.32
CA GLU A 55 -9.26 4.54 -11.72
C GLU A 55 -8.46 3.79 -12.81
N PRO A 56 -8.02 4.44 -13.92
CA PRO A 56 -7.21 3.77 -14.95
C PRO A 56 -5.82 3.32 -14.47
N GLY A 57 -5.30 3.95 -13.42
CA GLY A 57 -4.05 3.57 -12.76
C GLY A 57 -4.22 2.35 -11.86
N LEU A 58 -5.31 2.32 -11.08
CA LEU A 58 -5.68 1.20 -10.23
C LEU A 58 -5.95 -0.07 -11.04
N GLU A 59 -6.64 0.03 -12.17
CA GLU A 59 -6.89 -1.11 -13.05
C GLU A 59 -5.56 -1.72 -13.53
N ARG A 60 -4.64 -0.89 -14.02
CA ARG A 60 -3.31 -1.34 -14.47
C ARG A 60 -2.48 -1.98 -13.36
N ILE A 61 -2.51 -1.40 -12.16
CA ILE A 61 -1.79 -1.95 -10.99
C ILE A 61 -2.42 -3.29 -10.57
N ASN A 62 -3.74 -3.40 -10.53
CA ASN A 62 -4.41 -4.65 -10.15
C ASN A 62 -4.17 -5.76 -11.17
N VAL A 63 -4.21 -5.45 -12.47
CA VAL A 63 -3.90 -6.43 -13.52
C VAL A 63 -2.45 -6.88 -13.41
N THR A 64 -1.51 -5.93 -13.34
CA THR A 64 -0.07 -6.25 -13.29
C THR A 64 0.29 -6.96 -11.99
N GLY A 65 -0.21 -6.49 -10.85
CA GLY A 65 -0.06 -7.09 -9.54
C GLY A 65 -0.65 -8.50 -9.48
N GLY A 66 -1.82 -8.73 -10.10
CA GLY A 66 -2.41 -10.05 -10.24
C GLY A 66 -1.56 -11.01 -11.07
N VAL A 67 -0.96 -10.53 -12.17
CA VAL A 67 -0.01 -11.32 -12.98
C VAL A 67 1.25 -11.65 -12.18
N VAL A 68 1.84 -10.67 -11.49
CA VAL A 68 3.04 -10.87 -10.67
C VAL A 68 2.74 -11.84 -9.51
N ALA A 69 1.62 -11.66 -8.82
CA ALA A 69 1.18 -12.54 -7.74
C ALA A 69 0.91 -13.97 -8.22
N GLY A 70 0.33 -14.13 -9.42
CA GLY A 70 0.14 -15.44 -10.05
C GLY A 70 1.45 -16.10 -10.49
N ALA A 71 2.48 -15.32 -10.81
CA ALA A 71 3.81 -15.82 -11.18
C ALA A 71 4.69 -16.15 -9.95
N LEU A 72 4.39 -15.59 -8.77
CA LEU A 72 5.19 -15.82 -7.55
C LEU A 72 5.44 -17.30 -7.22
N PRO A 73 4.45 -18.23 -7.29
CA PRO A 73 4.69 -19.64 -7.05
C PRO A 73 5.71 -20.26 -8.01
N LEU A 74 5.70 -19.85 -9.28
CA LEU A 74 6.65 -20.34 -10.29
C LEU A 74 8.05 -19.80 -10.03
N LEU A 75 8.17 -18.53 -9.67
CA LEU A 75 9.44 -17.90 -9.31
C LEU A 75 10.04 -18.54 -8.05
N TYR A 76 9.20 -18.85 -7.06
CA TYR A 76 9.61 -19.54 -5.84
C TYR A 76 10.04 -20.98 -6.13
N GLY A 77 9.24 -21.75 -6.87
CA GLY A 77 9.59 -23.12 -7.24
C GLY A 77 10.86 -23.22 -8.10
N MET A 78 11.08 -22.26 -9.01
CA MET A 78 12.34 -22.16 -9.75
C MET A 78 13.52 -21.84 -8.82
N ALA A 79 13.35 -20.89 -7.89
CA ALA A 79 14.39 -20.55 -6.92
C ALA A 79 14.73 -21.76 -6.03
N GLU A 80 13.73 -22.50 -5.56
CA GLU A 80 13.93 -23.75 -4.81
C GLU A 80 14.68 -24.80 -5.64
N ALA A 81 14.30 -25.00 -6.90
CA ALA A 81 14.97 -25.95 -7.79
C ALA A 81 16.45 -25.60 -8.02
N ILE A 82 16.76 -24.31 -8.18
CA ILE A 82 18.14 -23.82 -8.29
C ILE A 82 18.90 -24.09 -7.00
N VAL A 83 18.32 -23.78 -5.84
CA VAL A 83 18.95 -24.03 -4.54
C VAL A 83 19.22 -25.52 -4.35
N VAL A 84 18.27 -26.40 -4.65
CA VAL A 84 18.43 -27.86 -4.55
C VAL A 84 19.51 -28.37 -5.51
N GLY A 85 19.51 -27.88 -6.75
CA GLY A 85 20.48 -28.30 -7.78
C GLY A 85 21.90 -27.78 -7.55
N ALA A 86 22.04 -26.58 -6.99
CA ALA A 86 23.33 -25.95 -6.67
C ALA A 86 23.87 -26.37 -5.29
N THR A 87 23.03 -26.96 -4.44
CA THR A 87 23.48 -27.47 -3.14
C THR A 87 24.47 -28.61 -3.36
N TYR A 88 25.72 -28.37 -2.98
CA TYR A 88 26.77 -29.37 -3.00
C TYR A 88 26.33 -30.61 -2.20
N LYS A 89 26.23 -31.75 -2.88
CA LYS A 89 26.10 -33.07 -2.23
C LYS A 89 27.47 -33.71 -2.18
N ALA A 90 28.02 -33.83 -0.97
CA ALA A 90 29.24 -34.60 -0.75
C ALA A 90 28.97 -36.06 -1.15
N ASP A 91 29.84 -36.63 -2.00
CA ASP A 91 29.79 -38.06 -2.30
C ASP A 91 30.11 -38.85 -1.02
N PRO A 92 29.20 -39.71 -0.52
CA PRO A 92 29.41 -40.49 0.69
C PRO A 92 30.56 -41.50 0.57
N HIS A 93 31.06 -41.77 -0.65
CA HIS A 93 32.21 -42.62 -0.91
C HIS A 93 33.50 -41.85 -1.26
N ALA A 94 33.47 -40.51 -1.24
CA ALA A 94 34.66 -39.71 -1.39
C ALA A 94 35.53 -39.83 -0.13
N VAL A 95 36.47 -40.77 -0.15
CA VAL A 95 37.58 -40.79 0.82
C VAL A 95 38.30 -39.44 0.72
N PRO A 96 38.52 -38.71 1.83
CA PRO A 96 39.24 -37.45 1.79
C PRO A 96 40.63 -37.67 1.18
N GLN A 97 40.82 -37.25 -0.06
CA GLN A 97 42.15 -37.26 -0.68
C GLN A 97 42.87 -35.97 -0.27
N PRO A 98 44.13 -36.06 0.17
CA PRO A 98 44.99 -34.89 0.32
C PRO A 98 45.01 -34.11 -1.00
N ASN A 99 44.94 -32.77 -0.93
CA ASN A 99 44.94 -31.95 -2.13
C ASN A 99 46.30 -32.07 -2.85
N PHE A 100 46.34 -32.84 -3.94
CA PHE A 100 47.55 -32.98 -4.75
C PHE A 100 47.65 -31.77 -5.70
N PRO A 101 48.83 -31.12 -5.83
CA PRO A 101 49.02 -30.09 -6.83
C PRO A 101 48.77 -30.68 -8.23
N ALA A 102 48.13 -29.89 -9.12
CA ALA A 102 47.79 -30.31 -10.49
C ALA A 102 49.01 -30.75 -11.33
N MET A 103 50.22 -30.41 -10.88
CA MET A 103 51.50 -30.81 -11.48
C MET A 103 51.97 -32.21 -11.04
N GLY A 104 51.17 -32.96 -10.28
CA GLY A 104 51.50 -34.28 -9.75
C GLY A 104 52.50 -34.25 -8.60
N THR A 105 53.15 -35.38 -8.31
CA THR A 105 54.14 -35.49 -7.24
C THR A 105 55.38 -34.68 -7.61
N ARG A 106 55.64 -33.58 -6.90
CA ARG A 106 56.90 -32.83 -7.04
C ARG A 106 58.05 -33.75 -6.63
N ARG A 107 58.70 -34.42 -7.59
CA ARG A 107 60.02 -35.04 -7.38
C ARG A 107 60.99 -33.92 -7.01
N SER A 108 61.14 -33.69 -5.71
CA SER A 108 62.13 -32.76 -5.20
C SER A 108 63.51 -33.33 -5.48
N ARG A 109 64.27 -32.69 -6.36
CA ARG A 109 65.68 -33.01 -6.62
C ARG A 109 66.61 -32.58 -5.48
N MET A 110 66.08 -32.07 -4.36
CA MET A 110 66.90 -31.72 -3.19
C MET A 110 67.66 -32.94 -2.64
N LEU A 111 67.16 -34.16 -2.87
CA LEU A 111 67.83 -35.40 -2.46
C LEU A 111 68.88 -35.90 -3.47
N ASP A 112 68.83 -35.47 -4.74
CA ASP A 112 69.80 -35.88 -5.77
C ASP A 112 71.21 -35.30 -5.51
N GLY A 113 71.31 -34.19 -4.76
CA GLY A 113 72.58 -33.55 -4.40
C GLY A 113 73.27 -34.13 -3.15
N VAL A 114 72.62 -35.03 -2.40
CA VAL A 114 73.13 -35.56 -1.12
C VAL A 114 73.45 -37.07 -1.16
N GLY A 115 73.43 -37.70 -2.34
CA GLY A 115 73.93 -39.07 -2.53
C GLY A 115 73.13 -40.17 -1.83
N PHE A 116 71.89 -39.91 -1.42
CA PHE A 116 71.03 -40.93 -0.83
C PHE A 116 70.32 -41.73 -1.94
N ILE A 117 70.74 -42.97 -2.16
CA ILE A 117 70.00 -43.96 -2.96
C ILE A 117 68.97 -44.60 -2.01
N GLY A 118 67.71 -44.20 -2.12
CA GLY A 118 66.61 -44.88 -1.45
C GLY A 118 66.42 -46.28 -2.03
N LYS A 119 66.34 -47.29 -1.14
CA LYS A 119 65.96 -48.67 -1.46
C LYS A 119 64.60 -48.76 -2.12
#